data_AF-A0A3B9IGM9-F1
#
_entry.id   AF-A0A3B9IGM9-F1
#
_cell.length_a   1.000
_cell.length_b   1.000
_cell.length_c   1.000
_cell.angle_alpha   90.00
_cell.angle_beta   90.00
_cell.angle_gamma   90.00
#
_symmetry.space_group_name_H-M   'P 1'
#
loop_
_entity.id
_entity.type
_entity.pdbx_description
1 polymer ?
#
loop_
_entity_poly.entity_id
_entity_poly.type
_entity_poly.pdbx_seq_one_letter_code
_entity_poly.pdbx_strand_id
1 'polypeptide(L)'
;FTAFGPKAIEHRTATAGTKLIVTDAQNRDKLNELSVPATIAVIRGGAGAGDLDFDAELAAQSPDFAPVMRQGEDPFLIMFTSGTTGPA
;
A
#
# COMPACT_ATOMS: atom_id res chain seq x y z
N PHE A 1 6.78 -2.89 4.78
CA PHE A 1 6.22 -2.52 6.10
C PHE A 1 6.21 -3.67 7.11
N THR A 2 6.98 -4.74 6.89
CA THR A 2 6.92 -5.94 7.74
C THR A 2 7.24 -5.68 9.22
N ALA A 3 8.09 -4.68 9.50
CA ALA A 3 8.50 -4.30 10.85
C ALA A 3 7.67 -3.18 11.52
N PHE A 4 6.64 -2.63 10.87
CA PHE A 4 5.83 -1.54 11.44
C PHE A 4 4.54 -2.07 12.06
N GLY A 5 4.15 -1.51 13.21
CA GLY A 5 2.83 -1.72 13.80
C GLY A 5 1.76 -0.79 13.20
N PRO A 6 0.46 -1.01 13.49
CA PRO A 6 -0.66 -0.31 12.84
C PRO A 6 -0.56 1.22 12.84
N LYS A 7 -0.28 1.85 13.99
CA LYS A 7 -0.12 3.32 14.09
C LYS A 7 0.94 3.90 13.15
N ALA A 8 2.06 3.20 13.01
CA ALA A 8 3.15 3.62 12.15
C ALA A 8 2.79 3.50 10.67
N ILE A 9 1.95 2.52 10.31
CA ILE A 9 1.42 2.35 8.96
C ILE A 9 0.36 3.42 8.67
N GLU A 10 -0.56 3.67 9.60
CA GLU A 10 -1.61 4.69 9.47
C GLU A 10 -1.03 6.08 9.24
N HIS A 11 -0.06 6.50 10.07
CA HIS A 11 0.62 7.79 9.88
C HIS A 11 1.20 7.95 8.47
N ARG A 12 1.86 6.91 7.94
CA ARG A 12 2.50 6.94 6.61
C ARG A 12 1.46 6.97 5.50
N THR A 13 0.45 6.11 5.59
CA THR A 13 -0.58 5.99 4.55
C THR A 13 -1.47 7.23 4.47
N ALA A 14 -1.81 7.82 5.62
CA ALA A 14 -2.51 9.10 5.71
C ALA A 14 -1.66 10.25 5.14
N THR A 15 -0.39 10.36 5.56
CA THR A 15 0.52 11.42 5.09
C THR A 15 0.76 11.34 3.58
N ALA A 16 0.91 10.13 3.04
CA ALA A 16 1.12 9.91 1.60
C ALA A 16 -0.18 10.00 0.77
N GLY A 17 -1.36 10.17 1.39
CA GLY A 17 -2.64 10.16 0.69
C GLY A 17 -2.92 8.84 -0.06
N THR A 18 -2.48 7.72 0.52
CA THR A 18 -2.45 6.41 -0.13
C THR A 18 -3.84 5.96 -0.57
N LYS A 19 -3.94 5.44 -1.80
CA LYS A 19 -5.19 4.92 -2.39
C LYS A 19 -5.23 3.39 -2.48
N LEU A 20 -4.08 2.75 -2.59
CA LEU A 20 -3.92 1.31 -2.66
C LEU A 20 -2.78 0.87 -1.75
N ILE A 21 -3.03 -0.15 -0.92
CA ILE A 21 -2.02 -0.83 -0.11
C ILE A 21 -1.88 -2.26 -0.66
N VAL A 22 -0.68 -2.62 -1.08
CA VAL A 22 -0.33 -3.99 -1.44
C VAL A 22 0.39 -4.64 -0.26
N THR A 23 -0.11 -5.77 0.22
CA THR A 23 0.43 -6.50 1.38
C THR A 23 0.39 -8.01 1.16
N ASP A 24 1.10 -8.77 2.00
CA ASP A 24 0.89 -10.21 2.13
C ASP A 24 -0.13 -10.54 3.23
N ALA A 25 -0.53 -11.81 3.30
CA ALA A 25 -1.45 -12.32 4.31
C ALA A 25 -0.92 -12.21 5.75
N GLN A 26 0.40 -12.25 5.96
CA GLN A 26 1.02 -12.19 7.29
C GLN A 26 0.94 -10.78 7.91
N ASN A 27 0.83 -9.74 7.09
CA ASN A 27 0.77 -8.34 7.52
C ASN A 27 -0.62 -7.73 7.37
N ARG A 28 -1.60 -8.47 6.85
CA ARG A 28 -2.94 -7.96 6.53
C ARG A 28 -3.71 -7.52 7.77
N ASP A 29 -3.55 -8.23 8.88
CA ASP A 29 -4.19 -7.94 10.17
C ASP A 29 -3.83 -6.54 10.70
N LYS A 30 -2.58 -6.10 10.47
CA LYS A 30 -2.11 -4.76 10.85
C LYS A 30 -2.87 -3.63 10.17
N LEU A 31 -3.58 -3.92 9.08
CA LEU A 31 -4.35 -2.95 8.30
C LEU A 31 -5.80 -2.81 8.76
N ASN A 32 -6.29 -3.70 9.64
CA ASN A 32 -7.70 -3.72 10.08
C ASN A 32 -8.10 -2.46 10.86
N GLU A 33 -7.16 -1.84 11.56
CA GLU A 33 -7.40 -0.67 12.41
C GLU A 33 -7.14 0.66 11.72
N LEU A 34 -6.80 0.65 10.43
CA LEU A 34 -6.49 1.86 9.69
C LEU A 34 -7.78 2.62 9.34
N SER A 35 -7.80 3.92 9.64
CA SER A 35 -8.92 4.81 9.31
C SER A 35 -8.79 5.46 7.93
N VAL A 36 -7.87 4.99 7.08
CA VAL A 36 -7.63 5.56 5.74
C VAL A 36 -8.48 4.88 4.67
N PRO A 37 -9.03 5.63 3.69
CA PRO A 37 -9.86 5.06 2.62
C PRO A 37 -9.00 4.46 1.50
N ALA A 38 -8.14 3.50 1.84
CA ALA A 38 -7.28 2.81 0.89
C ALA A 38 -7.85 1.41 0.57
N THR A 39 -7.86 1.05 -0.70
CA THR A 39 -8.12 -0.33 -1.13
C THR A 39 -6.95 -1.21 -0.72
N ILE A 40 -7.22 -2.44 -0.29
CA ILE A 40 -6.18 -3.41 0.10
C ILE A 40 -6.13 -4.51 -0.94
N ALA A 41 -4.94 -4.82 -1.45
CA ALA A 41 -4.68 -5.97 -2.30
C ALA A 41 -3.72 -6.92 -1.60
N VAL A 42 -4.11 -8.19 -1.48
CA VAL A 42 -3.33 -9.23 -0.80
C VAL A 42 -2.65 -10.12 -1.83
N ILE A 43 -1.33 -10.26 -1.72
CA ILE A 43 -0.54 -11.17 -2.54
C ILE A 43 -0.51 -12.56 -1.91
N ARG A 44 -0.53 -13.63 -2.73
CA ARG A 44 -0.16 -15.00 -2.35
C ARG A 44 -0.75 -15.50 -1.04
N GLY A 45 -2.07 -15.40 -0.89
CA GLY A 45 -2.73 -15.83 0.36
C GLY A 45 -4.24 -15.89 0.34
N GLY A 46 -4.88 -15.59 -0.80
CA GLY A 46 -6.31 -15.37 -0.89
C GLY A 46 -6.72 -14.05 -0.25
N ALA A 47 -7.65 -13.35 -0.88
CA ALA A 47 -8.21 -12.11 -0.35
C ALA A 47 -9.29 -12.40 0.71
N GLY A 48 -9.27 -11.63 1.79
CA GLY A 48 -10.39 -11.56 2.74
C GLY A 48 -11.56 -10.77 2.18
N ALA A 49 -12.68 -10.74 2.90
CA ALA A 49 -13.85 -9.96 2.50
C ALA A 49 -13.51 -8.46 2.40
N GLY A 50 -13.68 -7.88 1.22
CA GLY A 50 -13.39 -6.47 0.94
C GLY A 50 -11.97 -6.19 0.41
N ASP A 51 -11.10 -7.21 0.37
CA ASP A 51 -9.77 -7.09 -0.24
C ASP A 51 -9.80 -7.54 -1.71
N LEU A 52 -8.82 -7.07 -2.48
CA LEU A 52 -8.52 -7.59 -3.80
C LEU A 52 -7.53 -8.76 -3.69
N ASP A 53 -7.78 -9.83 -4.44
CA ASP A 53 -6.79 -10.87 -4.66
C ASP A 53 -5.84 -10.39 -5.74
N PHE A 54 -4.63 -9.97 -5.34
CA PHE A 54 -3.70 -9.32 -6.25
C PHE A 54 -3.33 -10.21 -7.44
N ASP A 55 -3.15 -11.51 -7.21
CA ASP A 55 -2.72 -12.43 -8.25
C ASP A 55 -3.85 -12.69 -9.26
N ALA A 56 -5.10 -12.79 -8.77
CA ALA A 56 -6.28 -12.92 -9.64
C ALA A 56 -6.54 -11.63 -10.45
N GLU A 57 -6.47 -10.46 -9.81
CA GLU A 57 -6.62 -9.16 -10.49
C GLU A 57 -5.56 -8.98 -11.57
N LEU A 58 -4.30 -9.29 -11.27
CA LEU A 58 -3.19 -9.20 -12.22
C LEU A 58 -3.38 -10.16 -13.40
N ALA A 59 -3.81 -11.40 -13.15
CA ALA A 59 -4.05 -12.40 -14.20
C ALA A 59 -5.21 -12.01 -15.14
N ALA A 60 -6.14 -11.15 -14.69
CA ALA A 60 -7.23 -10.64 -15.51
C ALA A 60 -6.82 -9.45 -16.40
N GLN A 61 -5.66 -8.83 -16.17
CA GLN A 61 -5.20 -7.69 -16.95
C GLN A 61 -4.40 -8.12 -18.19
N SER A 62 -4.39 -7.24 -19.19
CA SER A 62 -3.51 -7.36 -20.36
C SER A 62 -2.04 -7.23 -19.95
N PRO A 63 -1.12 -8.01 -20.57
CA PRO A 63 0.32 -7.77 -20.43
C PRO A 63 0.77 -6.48 -21.14
N ASP A 64 -0.04 -5.97 -22.08
CA ASP A 64 0.20 -4.73 -22.80
C ASP A 64 -0.40 -3.54 -22.05
N PHE A 65 0.46 -2.61 -21.61
CA PHE A 65 0.08 -1.35 -20.98
C PHE A 65 0.95 -0.21 -21.52
N ALA A 66 0.34 0.79 -22.14
CA ALA A 66 1.05 1.97 -22.62
C ALA A 66 1.51 2.85 -21.43
N PRO A 67 2.82 3.10 -21.25
CA PRO A 67 3.30 3.93 -20.14
C PRO A 67 2.75 5.36 -20.21
N VAL A 68 2.35 5.90 -19.06
CA VAL A 68 1.92 7.30 -18.96
C VAL A 68 3.15 8.21 -18.89
N MET A 69 3.30 9.10 -19.87
CA MET A 69 4.44 10.05 -19.91
C MET A 69 4.39 11.05 -18.75
N ARG A 70 5.54 11.25 -18.10
CA ARG A 70 5.76 12.18 -16.98
C ARG A 70 6.92 13.13 -17.28
N GLN A 71 7.02 14.21 -16.51
CA GLN A 71 8.15 15.15 -16.49
C GLN A 71 9.21 14.71 -15.46
N GLY A 72 10.41 15.27 -15.54
CA GLY A 72 11.51 14.91 -14.63
C GLY A 72 11.23 15.31 -13.17
N GLU A 73 10.39 16.32 -12.98
CA GLU A 73 10.01 16.88 -11.69
C GLU A 73 8.79 16.19 -11.06
N ASP A 74 8.15 15.27 -11.78
CA ASP A 74 6.98 14.56 -11.27
C ASP A 74 7.36 13.57 -10.15
N PRO A 75 6.62 13.57 -9.03
CA PRO A 75 6.90 12.63 -7.95
C PRO A 75 6.53 11.21 -8.37
N PHE A 76 7.46 10.27 -8.16
CA PHE A 76 7.22 8.83 -8.38
C PHE A 76 7.48 7.97 -7.14
N LEU A 77 8.11 8.54 -6.10
CA LEU A 77 8.43 7.84 -4.86
C LEU A 77 8.40 8.80 -3.67
N ILE A 78 7.71 8.39 -2.60
CA ILE A 78 7.80 9.02 -1.28
C ILE A 78 8.43 8.01 -0.34
N MET A 79 9.58 8.36 0.24
CA MET A 79 10.26 7.54 1.25
C MET A 79 10.16 8.19 2.62
N PHE A 80 9.71 7.41 3.60
CA PHE A 80 9.70 7.84 5.00
C PHE A 80 11.03 7.43 5.66
N THR A 81 11.86 8.42 5.97
CA THR A 81 13.12 8.23 6.70
C THR A 81 12.89 8.22 8.21
N SER A 82 13.78 7.60 8.98
CA SER A 82 13.71 7.65 10.44
C SER A 82 14.00 9.07 10.95
N GLY A 83 13.02 9.69 11.61
CA GLY A 83 13.26 10.92 12.37
C GLY A 83 14.03 10.61 13.66
N THR A 84 14.99 11.46 14.02
CA THR A 84 15.80 11.32 15.25
C THR A 84 15.05 11.69 16.53
N THR A 85 13.87 12.32 16.43
CA THR A 85 13.09 12.81 17.57
C THR A 85 11.79 12.05 17.84
N GLY A 86 11.42 11.07 17.01
CA GLY A 86 10.11 10.40 17.08
C GLY A 86 8.92 11.35 16.79
N PRO A 87 7.71 10.82 16.54
CA PRO A 87 6.49 11.64 16.55
C PRO A 87 6.25 12.13 17.98
N ALA A 88 5.99 13.44 18.14
CA ALA A 88 5.50 14.02 19.39
C ALA A 88 4.06 13.55 19.68
#